data_AF-A0AAI8TZ00-F1
#
_entry.id   AF-A0AAI8TZ00-F1
#
_cell.length_a   1.000
_cell.length_b   1.000
_cell.length_c   1.000
_cell.angle_alpha   90.00
_cell.angle_beta   90.00
_cell.angle_gamma   90.00
#
_symmetry.space_group_name_H-M   'P 1'
#
loop_
_entity.id
_entity.type
_entity.pdbx_description
1 polymer ?
#
loop_
_entity_poly.entity_id
_entity_poly.type
_entity_poly.pdbx_seq_one_letter_code
_entity_poly.pdbx_strand_id
1 'polypeptide(L)'
;MTVIARYGDAEATLGIHNETLAVQLAHRSVRKFTPEPVTDEQLSAIVAAAQSAATSSNLQPWSVIAVRDRQHKARLAELGLPPHTVATFGLAVGHPDPTENAGIKPRLPQDAVLHRERYDAQTADAYIPGYDERIAAYNSRYGLPGNWSQRVLARLAGPQSLSGRHRLREQLERLGLPSR
;
A
#
# COMPACT_ATOMS: atom_id res chain seq x y z
N MET A 1 -12.50 -6.35 20.35
CA MET A 1 -12.67 -5.14 19.51
C MET A 1 -13.26 -5.54 18.17
N THR A 2 -14.31 -4.86 17.71
CA THR A 2 -14.90 -5.10 16.39
C THR A 2 -13.96 -4.58 15.29
N VAL A 3 -13.77 -5.36 14.23
CA VAL A 3 -12.97 -5.00 13.05
C VAL A 3 -13.81 -5.04 11.78
N ILE A 4 -15.12 -4.83 11.93
CA ILE A 4 -16.13 -4.79 10.87
C ILE A 4 -15.70 -3.87 9.73
N ALA A 5 -15.24 -2.65 10.02
CA ALA A 5 -14.80 -1.71 8.98
C ALA A 5 -13.60 -2.22 8.17
N ARG A 6 -12.71 -3.02 8.78
CA ARG A 6 -11.52 -3.57 8.14
C ARG A 6 -11.83 -4.76 7.23
N TYR A 7 -12.77 -5.61 7.62
CA TYR A 7 -13.10 -6.84 6.86
C TYR A 7 -14.40 -6.76 6.06
N GLY A 8 -15.25 -5.76 6.32
CA GLY A 8 -16.58 -5.67 5.72
C GLY A 8 -17.50 -6.81 6.14
N ASP A 9 -17.25 -7.40 7.31
CA ASP A 9 -17.94 -8.57 7.86
C ASP A 9 -18.49 -8.19 9.25
N ALA A 10 -19.79 -8.39 9.44
CA ALA A 10 -20.51 -7.95 10.64
C ALA A 10 -20.04 -8.68 11.92
N GLU A 11 -19.53 -9.91 11.77
CA GLU A 11 -19.11 -10.75 12.91
C GLU A 11 -17.61 -10.62 13.20
N ALA A 12 -16.87 -9.84 12.42
CA ALA A 12 -15.42 -9.76 12.53
C ALA A 12 -14.99 -9.05 13.83
N THR A 13 -14.34 -9.80 14.71
CA THR A 13 -13.81 -9.33 16.00
C THR A 13 -12.38 -9.81 16.24
N LEU A 14 -11.63 -9.06 17.05
CA LEU A 14 -10.31 -9.45 17.57
C LEU A 14 -10.34 -9.45 19.10
N GLY A 15 -9.75 -10.47 19.72
CA GLY A 15 -9.62 -10.59 21.17
C GLY A 15 -8.57 -9.65 21.79
N ILE A 16 -7.56 -9.23 21.01
CA ILE A 16 -6.49 -8.34 21.46
C ILE A 16 -6.69 -6.94 20.88
N HIS A 17 -6.44 -5.90 21.69
CA HIS A 17 -6.53 -4.51 21.29
C HIS A 17 -5.49 -3.66 22.03
N ASN A 18 -4.97 -2.64 21.33
CA ASN A 18 -4.17 -1.55 21.88
C ASN A 18 -4.20 -0.38 20.88
N GLU A 19 -3.61 0.76 21.25
CA GLU A 19 -3.61 1.97 20.43
C GLU A 19 -2.90 1.78 19.08
N THR A 20 -1.77 1.08 19.07
CA THR A 20 -1.03 0.77 17.83
C THR A 20 -1.88 -0.04 16.86
N LEU A 21 -2.58 -1.08 17.35
CA LEU A 21 -3.49 -1.89 16.56
C LEU A 21 -4.67 -1.06 16.06
N ALA A 22 -5.22 -0.17 16.88
CA ALA A 22 -6.31 0.71 16.47
C ALA A 22 -5.89 1.62 15.31
N VAL A 23 -4.70 2.24 15.37
CA VAL A 23 -4.15 3.07 14.28
C VAL A 23 -3.95 2.25 13.00
N GLN A 24 -3.32 1.07 13.10
CA GLN A 24 -3.07 0.21 11.94
C GLN A 24 -4.39 -0.28 11.30
N LEU A 25 -5.35 -0.71 12.11
CA LEU A 25 -6.63 -1.23 11.63
C LEU A 25 -7.53 -0.13 11.06
N ALA A 26 -7.34 1.13 11.46
CA ALA A 26 -8.02 2.30 10.89
C ALA A 26 -7.41 2.81 9.57
N HIS A 27 -6.28 2.24 9.12
CA HIS A 27 -5.56 2.74 7.92
C HIS A 27 -6.45 2.83 6.68
N ARG A 28 -6.39 4.00 6.03
CA ARG A 28 -6.92 4.29 4.70
C ARG A 28 -5.92 5.16 3.95
N SER A 29 -5.86 5.01 2.62
CA SER A 29 -5.03 5.89 1.79
C SER A 29 -5.77 7.20 1.52
N VAL A 30 -5.24 8.30 2.05
CA VAL A 30 -5.69 9.67 1.78
C VAL A 30 -5.09 10.14 0.45
N ARG A 31 -5.89 10.87 -0.34
CA ARG A 31 -5.48 11.42 -1.65
C ARG A 31 -5.80 12.90 -1.79
N LYS A 32 -6.55 13.49 -0.86
CA LYS A 32 -6.80 14.92 -0.76
C LYS A 32 -6.21 15.46 0.55
N PHE A 33 -5.31 16.43 0.41
CA PHE A 33 -4.58 17.05 1.52
C PHE A 33 -4.82 18.55 1.53
N THR A 34 -4.75 19.17 2.71
CA THR A 34 -4.72 20.63 2.86
C THR A 34 -3.38 21.17 2.34
N PRO A 35 -3.24 22.51 2.13
CA PRO A 35 -1.96 23.13 1.81
C PRO A 35 -1.01 23.26 3.01
N GLU A 36 -1.43 22.85 4.21
CA GLU A 36 -0.60 22.91 5.42
C GLU A 36 0.65 22.04 5.26
N PRO A 37 1.86 22.60 5.45
CA PRO A 37 3.09 21.87 5.28
C PRO A 37 3.35 20.90 6.44
N VAL A 38 3.86 19.72 6.12
CA VAL A 38 4.47 18.84 7.13
C VAL A 38 5.79 19.47 7.59
N THR A 39 5.89 19.71 8.89
CA THR A 39 7.08 20.32 9.52
C THR A 39 8.30 19.40 9.46
N ASP A 40 9.50 19.97 9.62
CA ASP A 40 10.75 19.19 9.67
C ASP A 40 10.82 18.29 10.92
N GLU A 41 10.22 18.72 12.03
CA GLU A 41 10.10 17.91 13.25
C GLU A 41 9.24 16.67 13.02
N GLN A 42 8.05 16.83 12.41
CA GLN A 42 7.19 15.71 12.06
C GLN A 42 7.87 14.76 11.06
N LEU A 43 8.54 15.32 10.05
CA LEU A 43 9.27 14.51 9.07
C LEU A 43 10.41 13.73 9.74
N SER A 44 11.16 14.35 10.65
CA SER A 44 12.21 13.69 11.43
C SER A 44 11.66 12.54 12.26
N ALA A 45 10.53 12.74 12.93
CA ALA A 45 9.87 11.69 13.71
C ALA A 45 9.41 10.51 12.83
N ILE A 46 8.84 10.79 11.65
CA ILE A 46 8.43 9.76 10.69
C ILE A 46 9.64 8.96 10.20
N VAL A 47 10.75 9.63 9.87
CA VAL A 47 11.98 8.97 9.42
C VAL A 47 12.59 8.12 10.54
N ALA A 48 12.62 8.62 11.78
CA ALA A 48 13.11 7.85 12.92
C ALA A 48 12.30 6.55 13.14
N ALA A 49 10.96 6.63 13.02
CA ALA A 49 10.10 5.45 13.07
C ALA A 49 10.40 4.46 11.93
N ALA A 50 10.62 4.96 10.70
CA ALA A 50 10.99 4.12 9.56
C ALA A 50 12.38 3.47 9.73
N GLN A 51 13.37 4.19 10.24
CA GLN A 51 14.72 3.69 10.55
C GLN A 51 14.75 2.63 11.64
N SER A 52 13.74 2.60 12.50
CA SER A 52 13.61 1.59 13.56
C SER A 52 13.10 0.23 13.06
N ALA A 53 12.69 0.12 11.79
CA ALA A 53 12.28 -1.16 11.21
C ALA A 53 13.49 -2.10 11.04
N ALA A 54 13.26 -3.41 11.21
CA ALA A 54 14.30 -4.41 11.03
C ALA A 54 14.88 -4.35 9.60
N THR A 55 16.21 -4.48 9.48
CA THR A 55 16.90 -4.56 8.19
C THR A 55 17.82 -5.78 8.15
N SER A 56 17.87 -6.46 7.00
CA SER A 56 18.69 -7.66 6.85
C SER A 56 20.17 -7.34 7.11
N SER A 57 20.78 -8.08 8.03
CA SER A 57 22.17 -7.89 8.49
C SER A 57 22.51 -6.45 8.90
N ASN A 58 21.51 -5.68 9.35
CA ASN A 58 21.63 -4.25 9.66
C ASN A 58 22.17 -3.37 8.51
N LEU A 59 22.05 -3.81 7.25
CA LEU A 59 22.64 -3.13 6.09
C LEU A 59 22.01 -1.78 5.77
N GLN A 60 20.76 -1.56 6.18
CA GLN A 60 19.99 -0.34 5.89
C GLN A 60 20.07 0.11 4.41
N PRO A 61 19.78 -0.78 3.42
CA PRO A 61 20.04 -0.51 2.00
C PRO A 61 18.93 0.35 1.36
N TRP A 62 18.62 1.48 1.97
CA TRP A 62 17.56 2.38 1.52
C TRP A 62 17.85 3.82 1.91
N SER A 63 17.31 4.75 1.11
CA SER A 63 17.34 6.19 1.35
C SER A 63 15.95 6.76 1.11
N VAL A 64 15.64 7.88 1.76
CA VAL A 64 14.44 8.66 1.51
C VAL A 64 14.82 10.06 1.03
N ILE A 65 14.12 10.55 0.00
CA ILE A 65 14.30 11.90 -0.52
C ILE A 65 13.02 12.69 -0.23
N ALA A 66 13.14 13.75 0.56
CA ALA A 66 12.02 14.63 0.86
C ALA A 66 11.78 15.61 -0.29
N VAL A 67 10.81 15.31 -1.16
CA VAL A 67 10.48 16.16 -2.31
C VAL A 67 9.35 17.13 -1.96
N ARG A 68 9.69 18.41 -1.73
CA ARG A 68 8.71 19.47 -1.42
C ARG A 68 8.30 20.30 -2.63
N ASP A 69 9.25 20.55 -3.53
CA ASP A 69 9.04 21.34 -4.75
C ASP A 69 8.08 20.64 -5.72
N ARG A 70 7.08 21.39 -6.20
CA ARG A 70 6.09 20.90 -7.16
C ARG A 70 6.69 20.57 -8.53
N GLN A 71 7.76 21.24 -8.95
CA GLN A 71 8.42 20.95 -10.22
C GLN A 71 9.16 19.61 -10.16
N HIS A 72 9.94 19.39 -9.11
CA HIS A 72 10.64 18.11 -8.86
C HIS A 72 9.69 16.93 -8.61
N LYS A 73 8.48 17.16 -8.08
CA LYS A 73 7.44 16.11 -7.94
C LYS A 73 7.02 15.49 -9.28
N ALA A 74 7.23 16.17 -10.40
CA ALA A 74 6.75 15.71 -11.70
C ALA A 74 7.68 14.68 -12.36
N ARG A 75 8.96 14.57 -11.95
CA ARG A 75 9.97 13.82 -12.73
C ARG A 75 11.00 13.12 -11.85
N LEU A 76 10.94 11.78 -11.83
CA LEU A 76 11.94 10.91 -11.17
C LEU A 76 13.38 11.14 -11.66
N ALA A 77 13.56 11.53 -12.92
CA ALA A 77 14.89 11.79 -13.50
C ALA A 77 15.62 12.97 -12.84
N GLU A 78 14.87 13.89 -12.21
CA GLU A 78 15.43 15.06 -11.55
C GLU A 78 15.93 14.76 -10.13
N LEU A 79 15.78 13.51 -9.64
CA LEU A 79 16.22 13.11 -8.29
C LEU A 79 17.73 12.81 -8.20
N GLY A 80 18.47 12.81 -9.31
CA GLY A 80 19.92 12.65 -9.30
C GLY A 80 20.41 11.34 -8.66
N LEU A 81 19.66 10.24 -8.82
CA LEU A 81 20.00 8.96 -8.20
C LEU A 81 21.34 8.41 -8.73
N PRO A 82 22.25 7.98 -7.85
CA PRO A 82 23.51 7.39 -8.30
C PRO A 82 23.28 5.98 -8.88
N PRO A 83 24.29 5.39 -9.55
CA PRO A 83 24.27 3.98 -9.93
C PRO A 83 23.92 3.06 -8.75
N HIS A 84 23.34 1.89 -9.04
CA HIS A 84 22.86 0.91 -8.06
C HIS A 84 21.73 1.42 -7.12
N THR A 85 21.06 2.51 -7.49
CA THR A 85 19.90 3.03 -6.77
C THR A 85 18.66 2.99 -7.66
N VAL A 86 17.53 2.59 -7.09
CA VAL A 86 16.23 2.58 -7.78
C VAL A 86 15.17 3.22 -6.89
N ALA A 87 14.36 4.12 -7.47
CA ALA A 87 13.16 4.61 -6.81
C ALA A 87 12.10 3.51 -6.79
N THR A 88 11.79 2.99 -5.61
CA THR A 88 10.84 1.88 -5.43
C THR A 88 9.39 2.36 -5.43
N PHE A 89 9.10 3.41 -4.68
CA PHE A 89 7.78 4.06 -4.61
C PHE A 89 7.91 5.49 -4.08
N GLY A 90 6.87 6.30 -4.33
CA GLY A 90 6.66 7.57 -3.64
C GLY A 90 5.67 7.41 -2.49
N LEU A 91 5.82 8.21 -1.43
CA LEU A 91 4.89 8.30 -0.31
C LEU A 91 4.45 9.75 -0.13
N ALA A 92 3.15 10.01 -0.32
CA ALA A 92 2.57 11.32 -0.04
C ALA A 92 2.25 11.41 1.46
N VAL A 93 2.77 12.45 2.11
CA VAL A 93 2.52 12.76 3.53
C VAL A 93 2.00 14.19 3.62
N GLY A 94 0.93 14.38 4.37
CA GLY A 94 0.27 15.68 4.54
C GLY A 94 -0.92 15.59 5.47
N HIS A 95 -1.51 16.74 5.77
CA HIS A 95 -2.71 16.85 6.58
C HIS A 95 -3.93 16.55 5.71
N PRO A 96 -4.79 15.58 6.05
CA PRO A 96 -5.97 15.27 5.25
C PRO A 96 -6.89 16.47 5.13
N ASP A 97 -7.37 16.74 3.91
CA ASP A 97 -8.39 17.76 3.69
C ASP A 97 -9.69 17.37 4.42
N PRO A 98 -10.41 18.30 5.07
CA PRO A 98 -11.68 17.98 5.75
C PRO A 98 -12.75 17.35 4.85
N THR A 99 -12.65 17.54 3.53
CA THR A 99 -13.53 16.95 2.53
C THR A 99 -13.03 15.61 1.98
N GLU A 100 -11.88 15.11 2.44
CA GLU A 100 -11.42 13.75 2.17
C GLU A 100 -12.41 12.75 2.75
N ASN A 101 -12.93 11.87 1.89
CA ASN A 101 -14.01 10.95 2.22
C ASN A 101 -13.64 9.48 2.01
N ALA A 102 -12.36 9.16 1.74
CA ALA A 102 -11.90 7.79 1.65
C ALA A 102 -12.32 7.00 2.90
N GLY A 103 -12.93 5.84 2.70
CA GLY A 103 -13.25 4.91 3.78
C GLY A 103 -12.17 3.88 4.01
N ILE A 104 -12.38 3.06 5.04
CA ILE A 104 -11.57 1.85 5.24
C ILE A 104 -12.03 0.82 4.20
N LYS A 105 -11.15 0.56 3.22
CA LYS A 105 -11.40 -0.49 2.23
C LYS A 105 -11.32 -1.87 2.90
N PRO A 106 -12.32 -2.75 2.72
CA PRO A 106 -12.26 -4.13 3.21
C PRO A 106 -10.99 -4.86 2.76
N ARG A 107 -10.57 -5.85 3.54
CA ARG A 107 -9.50 -6.80 3.22
C ARG A 107 -10.08 -8.22 3.14
N LEU A 108 -9.32 -9.11 2.51
CA LEU A 108 -9.60 -10.54 2.57
C LEU A 108 -9.77 -10.99 4.03
N PRO A 109 -10.67 -11.95 4.31
CA PRO A 109 -10.75 -12.57 5.63
C PRO A 109 -9.40 -13.11 6.10
N GLN A 110 -9.18 -13.16 7.41
CA GLN A 110 -7.93 -13.69 7.96
C GLN A 110 -7.69 -15.13 7.53
N ASP A 111 -8.72 -15.98 7.50
CA ASP A 111 -8.60 -17.39 7.11
C ASP A 111 -8.25 -17.60 5.61
N ALA A 112 -8.38 -16.55 4.79
CA ALA A 112 -7.91 -16.58 3.40
C ALA A 112 -6.42 -16.21 3.27
N VAL A 113 -5.79 -15.73 4.34
CA VAL A 113 -4.41 -15.21 4.35
C VAL A 113 -3.51 -15.94 5.35
N LEU A 114 -4.08 -16.32 6.51
CA LEU A 114 -3.41 -17.07 7.55
C LEU A 114 -3.58 -18.56 7.29
N HIS A 115 -2.50 -19.19 6.83
CA HIS A 115 -2.41 -20.63 6.69
C HIS A 115 -1.64 -21.21 7.88
N ARG A 116 -2.06 -22.37 8.38
CA ARG A 116 -1.39 -23.05 9.51
C ARG A 116 -0.57 -24.21 8.99
N GLU A 117 0.73 -24.19 9.27
CA GLU A 117 1.75 -25.18 8.87
C GLU A 117 1.98 -25.34 7.35
N ARG A 118 0.91 -25.41 6.55
CA ARG A 118 0.95 -25.62 5.10
C ARG A 118 0.05 -24.62 4.40
N TYR A 119 0.47 -24.21 3.21
CA TYR A 119 -0.36 -23.41 2.33
C TYR A 119 -1.61 -24.19 1.92
N ASP A 120 -2.77 -23.55 2.06
CA ASP A 120 -4.06 -24.12 1.71
C ASP A 120 -4.76 -23.20 0.71
N ALA A 121 -4.52 -23.48 -0.57
CA ALA A 121 -5.11 -22.73 -1.67
C ALA A 121 -6.63 -22.88 -1.71
N GLN A 122 -7.13 -24.10 -1.43
CA GLN A 122 -8.54 -24.41 -1.55
C GLN A 122 -9.37 -23.61 -0.55
N THR A 123 -8.94 -23.55 0.71
CA THR A 123 -9.61 -22.74 1.73
C THR A 123 -9.54 -21.24 1.39
N ALA A 124 -8.38 -20.74 0.95
CA ALA A 124 -8.26 -19.33 0.56
C ALA A 124 -9.17 -18.96 -0.62
N ASP A 125 -9.24 -19.81 -1.64
CA ASP A 125 -10.06 -19.59 -2.83
C ASP A 125 -11.56 -19.61 -2.51
N ALA A 126 -11.98 -20.42 -1.54
CA ALA A 126 -13.38 -20.49 -1.09
C ALA A 126 -13.90 -19.14 -0.53
N TYR A 127 -13.02 -18.26 -0.05
CA TYR A 127 -13.40 -16.93 0.45
C TYR A 127 -13.52 -15.86 -0.64
N ILE A 128 -13.03 -16.11 -1.85
CA ILE A 128 -12.98 -15.10 -2.93
C ILE A 128 -14.39 -14.59 -3.29
N PRO A 129 -15.43 -15.44 -3.51
CA PRO A 129 -16.75 -14.95 -3.91
C PRO A 129 -17.36 -13.96 -2.90
N GLY A 130 -17.34 -14.29 -1.60
CA GLY A 130 -17.85 -13.40 -0.57
C GLY A 130 -17.00 -12.14 -0.37
N TYR A 131 -15.70 -12.20 -0.64
CA TYR A 131 -14.86 -11.00 -0.66
C TYR A 131 -15.15 -10.10 -1.88
N ASP A 132 -15.43 -10.68 -3.04
CA ASP A 132 -15.81 -9.95 -4.23
C ASP A 132 -17.12 -9.16 -4.04
N GLU A 133 -18.12 -9.76 -3.40
CA GLU A 133 -19.37 -9.07 -3.03
C GLU A 133 -19.11 -7.87 -2.11
N ARG A 134 -18.29 -8.06 -1.06
CA ARG A 134 -17.92 -6.98 -0.12
C ARG A 134 -17.20 -5.83 -0.81
N ILE A 135 -16.28 -6.13 -1.73
CA ILE A 135 -15.55 -5.10 -2.48
C ILE A 135 -16.43 -4.41 -3.52
N ALA A 136 -17.33 -5.14 -4.19
CA ALA A 136 -18.30 -4.54 -5.09
C ALA A 136 -19.20 -3.55 -4.34
N ALA A 137 -19.78 -3.97 -3.21
CA ALA A 137 -20.60 -3.11 -2.35
C ALA A 137 -19.83 -1.89 -1.83
N TYR A 138 -18.57 -2.05 -1.43
CA TYR A 138 -17.70 -0.92 -1.06
C TYR A 138 -17.49 0.03 -2.24
N ASN A 139 -17.11 -0.48 -3.41
CA ASN A 139 -16.81 0.33 -4.59
C ASN A 139 -18.03 1.14 -5.06
N SER A 140 -19.24 0.57 -5.01
CA SER A 140 -20.49 1.25 -5.36
C SER A 140 -20.76 2.49 -4.50
N ARG A 141 -20.36 2.50 -3.22
CA ARG A 141 -20.46 3.69 -2.35
C ARG A 141 -19.62 4.88 -2.83
N TYR A 142 -18.61 4.61 -3.65
CA TYR A 142 -17.74 5.61 -4.26
C TYR A 142 -17.99 5.75 -5.78
N GLY A 143 -19.10 5.22 -6.29
CA GLY A 143 -19.44 5.28 -7.72
C GLY A 143 -18.49 4.49 -8.62
N LEU A 144 -17.75 3.53 -8.08
CA LEU A 144 -16.81 2.72 -8.85
C LEU A 144 -17.38 1.32 -9.17
N PRO A 145 -17.23 0.80 -10.41
CA PRO A 145 -17.76 -0.50 -10.77
C PRO A 145 -16.80 -1.67 -10.48
N GLY A 146 -17.34 -2.89 -10.42
CA GLY A 146 -16.56 -4.14 -10.39
C GLY A 146 -16.07 -4.57 -9.01
N ASN A 147 -15.67 -5.83 -8.92
CA ASN A 147 -15.23 -6.51 -7.68
C ASN A 147 -13.69 -6.53 -7.55
N TRP A 148 -13.16 -7.37 -6.65
CA TRP A 148 -11.72 -7.46 -6.42
C TRP A 148 -11.02 -8.33 -7.47
N SER A 149 -11.49 -9.55 -7.68
CA SER A 149 -10.87 -10.54 -8.58
C SER A 149 -10.76 -10.00 -10.01
N GLN A 150 -11.85 -9.45 -10.56
CA GLN A 150 -11.89 -8.85 -11.90
C GLN A 150 -10.85 -7.73 -12.04
N ARG A 151 -10.73 -6.86 -11.04
CA ARG A 151 -9.77 -5.73 -11.06
C ARG A 151 -8.33 -6.19 -10.94
N VAL A 152 -8.06 -7.22 -10.13
CA VAL A 152 -6.71 -7.78 -10.00
C VAL A 152 -6.30 -8.48 -11.29
N LEU A 153 -7.17 -9.35 -11.83
CA LEU A 153 -6.91 -10.06 -13.08
C LEU A 153 -6.71 -9.09 -14.25
N ALA A 154 -7.51 -8.03 -14.35
CA ALA A 154 -7.32 -7.00 -15.38
C ALA A 154 -5.95 -6.30 -15.31
N ARG A 155 -5.37 -6.16 -14.10
CA ARG A 155 -4.03 -5.57 -13.89
C ARG A 155 -2.89 -6.54 -14.17
N LEU A 156 -3.19 -7.82 -14.28
CA LEU A 156 -2.23 -8.90 -14.54
C LEU A 156 -2.46 -9.57 -15.90
N ALA A 157 -3.39 -9.05 -16.71
CA ALA A 157 -3.83 -9.65 -17.96
C ALA A 157 -2.71 -9.78 -19.02
N GLY A 158 -1.66 -8.95 -18.91
CA GLY A 158 -0.49 -9.02 -19.80
C GLY A 158 0.33 -7.73 -19.80
N PRO A 159 1.40 -7.65 -20.62
CA PRO A 159 2.36 -6.53 -20.61
C PRO A 159 1.74 -5.13 -20.73
N GLN A 160 0.65 -5.00 -21.49
CA GLN A 160 -0.06 -3.73 -21.69
C GLN A 160 -0.76 -3.24 -20.42
N SER A 161 -1.18 -4.14 -19.53
CA SER A 161 -1.79 -3.80 -18.24
C SER A 161 -0.78 -3.38 -17.18
N LEU A 162 0.52 -3.55 -17.44
CA LEU A 162 1.58 -3.34 -16.47
C LEU A 162 2.14 -1.91 -16.47
N SER A 163 1.64 -1.00 -17.31
CA SER A 163 2.08 0.41 -17.36
C SER A 163 3.60 0.55 -17.49
N GLY A 164 4.21 -0.22 -18.39
CA GLY A 164 5.66 -0.24 -18.60
C GLY A 164 6.46 -1.11 -17.62
N ARG A 165 5.84 -1.63 -16.54
CA ARG A 165 6.53 -2.47 -15.55
C ARG A 165 7.02 -3.82 -16.09
N HIS A 166 6.55 -4.25 -17.25
CA HIS A 166 7.11 -5.42 -17.95
C HIS A 166 8.59 -5.22 -18.35
N ARG A 167 9.10 -3.98 -18.36
CA ARG A 167 10.52 -3.65 -18.65
C ARG A 167 11.39 -3.51 -17.40
N LEU A 168 10.86 -3.76 -16.19
CA LEU A 168 11.59 -3.50 -14.94
C LEU A 168 12.95 -4.24 -14.88
N ARG A 169 13.02 -5.49 -15.36
CA ARG A 169 14.27 -6.25 -15.39
C ARG A 169 15.37 -5.52 -16.16
N GLU A 170 15.08 -5.12 -17.41
CA GLU A 170 16.01 -4.37 -18.25
C GLU A 170 16.44 -3.05 -17.60
N GLN A 171 15.51 -2.35 -16.94
CA GLN A 171 15.84 -1.11 -16.24
C GLN A 171 16.75 -1.34 -15.04
N LEU A 172 16.51 -2.38 -14.24
CA LEU A 172 17.35 -2.73 -13.11
C LEU A 172 18.76 -3.14 -13.58
N GLU A 173 18.88 -3.92 -14.65
CA GLU A 173 20.18 -4.27 -15.26
C GLU A 173 20.96 -3.02 -15.68
N ARG A 174 20.32 -2.06 -16.36
CA ARG A 174 20.93 -0.78 -16.74
C ARG A 174 21.38 0.06 -15.55
N LEU A 175 20.71 -0.07 -14.40
CA LEU A 175 21.08 0.60 -13.14
C LEU A 175 22.17 -0.17 -12.36
N GLY A 176 22.70 -1.27 -12.90
CA GLY A 176 23.70 -2.10 -12.22
C GLY A 176 23.11 -3.02 -11.14
N LEU A 177 21.81 -3.32 -11.21
CA LEU A 177 21.08 -4.20 -10.30
C LEU A 177 20.55 -5.43 -11.06
N PRO A 178 21.42 -6.29 -11.63
CA PRO A 178 20.98 -7.43 -12.41
C PRO A 178 20.21 -8.44 -11.54
N SER A 179 19.14 -9.00 -12.09
CA SER A 179 18.58 -10.24 -11.54
C SER A 179 19.58 -11.36 -11.80
N ARG A 180 20.04 -12.01 -10.73
CA ARG A 180 20.74 -13.29 -10.86
C ARG A 180 19.82 -14.35 -11.46
#